data_AF-A0A6J5EQE1-F1
#
_entry.id   AF-A0A6J5EQE1-F1
#
_cell.length_a   1.000
_cell.length_b   1.000
_cell.length_c   1.000
_cell.angle_alpha   90.00
_cell.angle_beta   90.00
_cell.angle_gamma   90.00
#
_symmetry.space_group_name_H-M   'P 1'
#
loop_
_entity.id
_entity.type
_entity.pdbx_description
1 polymer ?
#
loop_
_entity_poly.entity_id
_entity_poly.type
_entity_poly.pdbx_seq_one_letter_code
_entity_poly.pdbx_strand_id
1 'polypeptide(L)'
;MNMKKTVLAVALAMTTASAHAQSAAQTYPTSFDCSKAKSDSEHLICENEDLAAKDVRLADLIKKARTVAADQPAFKEWARNELKDRQKCHDAKCVSDWYDNQLTEYEDELSSYKSAPNQIESNDTLAQPDSAQQMPPACAQIVRVSEICGADVANWLDYNDPAAAAKSRESTAEGVAKFKAAMQQAAKQGKTMAAAQYCASQDLKQKIVGQLGGALTPILFARGDVHNCTNALATLQ
;
A
#
# COMPACT_ATOMS: atom_id res chain seq x y z
N MET A 1 51.28 21.12 66.86
CA MET A 1 52.00 19.94 66.35
C MET A 1 51.38 18.69 66.96
N ASN A 2 50.97 17.75 66.11
CA ASN A 2 50.74 16.31 66.33
C ASN A 2 49.55 15.85 67.21
N MET A 3 48.97 14.67 67.03
CA MET A 3 48.46 13.91 65.87
C MET A 3 47.69 12.72 66.47
N LYS A 4 46.39 12.63 66.15
CA LYS A 4 45.54 11.42 65.96
C LYS A 4 45.73 10.15 66.80
N LYS A 5 44.64 9.67 67.43
CA LYS A 5 44.12 8.26 67.37
C LYS A 5 42.59 8.27 67.60
N THR A 6 41.77 8.33 66.55
CA THR A 6 41.07 7.22 65.86
C THR A 6 40.11 6.42 66.76
N VAL A 7 38.82 6.76 66.70
CA VAL A 7 37.70 5.92 67.16
C VAL A 7 36.80 5.64 65.95
N LEU A 8 36.49 4.36 65.76
CA LEU A 8 35.58 3.82 64.75
C LEU A 8 34.17 4.40 64.93
N ALA A 9 33.60 4.93 63.86
CA ALA A 9 32.15 5.04 63.70
C ALA A 9 31.82 4.53 62.28
N VAL A 10 31.32 3.30 62.21
CA VAL A 10 30.72 2.74 61.00
C VAL A 10 29.35 3.39 60.86
N ALA A 11 29.25 4.41 60.01
CA ALA A 11 27.97 4.97 59.59
C ALA A 11 27.44 4.12 58.42
N LEU A 12 26.38 3.37 58.68
CA LEU A 12 25.61 2.63 57.68
C LEU A 12 24.83 3.64 56.83
N ALA A 13 25.40 4.07 55.71
CA ALA A 13 24.67 4.89 54.74
C ALA A 13 23.71 3.99 53.95
N MET A 14 22.44 3.97 54.35
CA MET A 14 21.34 3.47 53.52
C MET A 14 21.14 4.46 52.36
N THR A 15 21.79 4.22 51.22
CA THR A 15 21.42 4.88 49.97
C THR A 15 20.22 4.15 49.40
N THR A 16 19.04 4.75 49.56
CA THR A 16 17.81 4.37 48.87
C THR A 16 18.06 4.40 47.36
N ALA A 17 18.08 3.23 46.72
CA ALA A 17 18.00 3.14 45.27
C ALA A 17 16.61 3.64 44.85
N SER A 18 16.53 4.88 44.37
CA SER A 18 15.34 5.37 43.67
C SER A 18 15.21 4.61 42.36
N ALA A 19 14.41 3.53 42.39
CA ALA A 19 13.89 2.90 41.19
C ALA A 19 12.99 3.93 40.48
N HIS A 20 13.57 4.70 39.56
CA HIS A 20 12.79 5.39 38.56
C HIS A 20 12.19 4.31 37.68
N ALA A 21 10.96 3.90 38.00
CA ALA A 21 10.13 3.21 37.05
C ALA A 21 9.94 4.18 35.88
N GLN A 22 10.75 4.01 34.83
CA GLN A 22 10.54 4.66 33.55
C GLN A 22 9.15 4.20 33.09
N SER A 23 8.13 5.04 33.29
CA SER A 23 6.83 4.84 32.67
C SER A 23 7.12 4.74 31.18
N ALA A 24 6.90 3.56 30.58
CA ALA A 24 6.88 3.46 29.14
C ALA A 24 5.84 4.48 28.65
N ALA A 25 6.28 5.50 27.92
CA ALA A 25 5.37 6.48 27.33
C ALA A 25 4.35 5.69 26.51
N GLN A 26 3.06 5.91 26.81
CA GLN A 26 1.99 5.28 26.05
C GLN A 26 2.08 5.79 24.62
N THR A 27 2.18 4.88 23.65
CA THR A 27 2.13 5.22 22.24
C THR A 27 0.88 4.62 21.59
N TYR A 28 0.31 5.36 20.65
CA TYR A 28 -0.86 4.93 19.89
C TYR A 28 -0.44 4.37 18.52
N PRO A 29 -1.26 3.52 17.89
CA PRO A 29 -1.00 3.03 16.54
C PRO A 29 -0.99 4.17 15.51
N THR A 30 0.11 4.31 14.78
CA THR A 30 0.28 5.30 13.70
C THR A 30 0.60 4.61 12.38
N SER A 31 0.65 5.37 11.29
CA SER A 31 1.06 4.91 9.96
C SER A 31 2.57 4.73 9.83
N PHE A 32 3.35 5.19 10.81
CA PHE A 32 4.80 5.07 10.88
C PHE A 32 5.24 4.34 12.16
N ASP A 33 6.54 4.08 12.28
CA ASP A 33 7.10 3.41 13.45
C ASP A 33 7.46 4.45 14.52
N CYS A 34 6.69 4.50 15.61
CA CYS A 34 6.94 5.43 16.71
C CYS A 34 8.33 5.30 17.35
N SER A 35 8.98 4.13 17.24
CA SER A 35 10.37 3.98 17.71
C SER A 35 11.40 4.72 16.82
N LYS A 36 10.97 5.19 15.64
CA LYS A 36 11.77 5.92 14.66
C LYS A 36 11.35 7.38 14.51
N ALA A 37 10.46 7.87 15.38
CA ALA A 37 10.10 9.28 15.42
C ALA A 37 11.35 10.15 15.60
N LYS A 38 11.46 11.23 14.82
CA LYS A 38 12.61 12.14 14.80
C LYS A 38 12.21 13.61 14.96
N SER A 39 10.96 13.95 14.73
CA SER A 39 10.46 15.32 14.81
C SER A 39 9.48 15.49 15.96
N ASP A 40 9.31 16.73 16.39
CA ASP A 40 8.32 17.09 17.40
C ASP A 40 6.91 16.64 16.97
N SER A 41 6.54 16.86 15.69
CA SER A 41 5.25 16.41 15.19
C SER A 41 5.08 14.88 15.27
N GLU A 42 6.11 14.08 14.96
CA GLU A 42 6.04 12.62 15.06
C GLU A 42 5.89 12.13 16.49
N HIS A 43 6.62 12.74 17.44
CA HIS A 43 6.46 12.45 18.86
C HIS A 43 5.05 12.81 19.36
N LEU A 44 4.56 14.00 18.99
CA LEU A 44 3.21 14.45 19.34
C LEU A 44 2.12 13.50 18.80
N ILE A 45 2.27 12.99 17.58
CA ILE A 45 1.34 12.02 17.00
C ILE A 45 1.39 10.70 17.77
N CYS A 46 2.58 10.21 18.09
CA CYS A 46 2.74 8.95 18.80
C CYS A 46 2.11 8.97 20.20
N GLU A 47 2.11 10.12 20.88
CA GLU A 47 1.66 10.27 22.26
C GLU A 47 0.20 10.77 22.39
N ASN A 48 -0.49 11.01 21.27
CA ASN A 48 -1.86 11.54 21.25
C ASN A 48 -2.79 10.67 20.39
N GLU A 49 -3.83 10.10 21.01
CA GLU A 49 -4.77 9.18 20.35
C GLU A 49 -5.47 9.80 19.14
N ASP A 50 -5.96 11.04 19.28
CA ASP A 50 -6.69 11.73 18.22
C ASP A 50 -5.77 12.04 17.02
N LEU A 51 -4.53 12.45 17.29
CA LEU A 51 -3.54 12.69 16.22
C LEU A 51 -3.12 11.39 15.53
N ALA A 52 -2.95 10.31 16.29
CA ALA A 52 -2.64 8.99 15.74
C ALA A 52 -3.79 8.46 14.86
N ALA A 53 -5.05 8.64 15.28
CA ALA A 53 -6.22 8.29 14.48
C ALA A 53 -6.28 9.09 13.17
N LYS A 54 -6.01 10.41 13.22
CA LYS A 54 -5.92 11.25 12.02
C LYS A 54 -4.78 10.81 11.09
N ASP A 55 -3.64 10.42 11.64
CA ASP A 55 -2.50 9.89 10.89
C ASP A 55 -2.85 8.60 10.12
N VAL A 56 -3.47 7.63 10.79
CA VAL A 56 -3.93 6.38 10.16
C VAL A 56 -4.96 6.68 9.07
N ARG A 57 -5.94 7.56 9.35
CA ARG A 57 -6.97 7.96 8.37
C ARG A 57 -6.35 8.60 7.13
N LEU A 58 -5.42 9.55 7.31
CA LEU A 58 -4.77 10.22 6.18
C LEU A 58 -3.95 9.22 5.35
N ALA A 59 -3.22 8.32 5.99
CA ALA A 59 -2.48 7.28 5.28
C ALA A 59 -3.37 6.40 4.40
N ASP A 60 -4.59 6.07 4.85
CA ASP A 60 -5.55 5.32 4.05
C ASP A 60 -6.14 6.12 2.89
N LEU A 61 -6.34 7.44 3.06
CA LEU A 61 -6.76 8.32 1.96
C LEU A 61 -5.67 8.46 0.91
N ILE A 62 -4.41 8.66 1.32
CA ILE A 62 -3.25 8.72 0.41
C ILE A 62 -3.15 7.43 -0.42
N LYS A 63 -3.35 6.25 0.20
CA LYS A 63 -3.37 4.97 -0.53
C LYS A 63 -4.46 4.96 -1.61
N LYS A 64 -5.69 5.35 -1.26
CA LYS A 64 -6.81 5.42 -2.22
C LYS A 64 -6.57 6.45 -3.33
N ALA A 65 -6.04 7.62 -3.00
CA ALA A 65 -5.79 8.68 -3.97
C ALA A 65 -4.69 8.27 -4.96
N ARG A 66 -3.65 7.57 -4.49
CA ARG A 66 -2.60 7.01 -5.35
C ARG A 66 -3.13 6.04 -6.40
N THR A 67 -4.14 5.21 -6.10
CA THR A 67 -4.64 4.23 -7.07
C THR A 67 -5.43 4.86 -8.21
N VAL A 68 -5.97 6.07 -8.01
CA VAL A 68 -6.74 6.81 -9.01
C VAL A 68 -5.97 7.96 -9.66
N ALA A 69 -4.78 8.29 -9.14
CA ALA A 69 -3.91 9.33 -9.68
C ALA A 69 -3.44 8.98 -11.10
N ALA A 70 -3.62 9.91 -12.04
CA ALA A 70 -3.18 9.76 -13.43
C ALA A 70 -1.65 9.73 -13.57
N ASP A 71 -0.95 10.55 -12.78
CA ASP A 71 0.51 10.58 -12.68
C ASP A 71 0.94 10.16 -11.27
N GLN A 72 1.18 8.86 -11.09
CA GLN A 72 1.57 8.30 -9.80
C GLN A 72 2.93 8.81 -9.29
N PRO A 73 3.99 8.96 -10.12
CA PRO A 73 5.23 9.60 -9.70
C PRO A 73 5.04 11.02 -9.14
N ALA A 74 4.30 11.89 -9.84
CA ALA A 74 4.04 13.26 -9.41
C ALA A 74 3.22 13.29 -8.11
N PHE A 75 2.17 12.48 -8.02
CA PHE A 75 1.36 12.35 -6.80
C PHE A 75 2.22 11.92 -5.59
N LYS A 76 3.10 10.93 -5.79
CA LYS A 76 4.01 10.46 -4.73
C LYS A 76 4.98 11.54 -4.28
N GLU A 77 5.47 12.40 -5.18
CA GLU A 77 6.32 13.53 -4.79
C GLU A 77 5.54 14.56 -3.99
N TRP A 78 4.35 14.93 -4.46
CA TRP A 78 3.46 15.83 -3.74
C TRP A 78 3.13 15.33 -2.33
N ALA A 79 2.63 14.09 -2.17
CA ALA A 79 2.30 13.52 -0.87
C ALA A 79 3.50 13.46 0.09
N ARG A 80 4.73 13.24 -0.43
CA ARG A 80 5.96 13.31 0.37
C ARG A 80 6.26 14.73 0.85
N ASN A 81 6.02 15.73 0.01
CA ASN A 81 6.23 17.13 0.38
C ASN A 81 5.22 17.58 1.45
N GLU A 82 3.96 17.17 1.34
CA GLU A 82 2.95 17.43 2.38
C GLU A 82 3.37 16.84 3.74
N LEU A 83 3.78 15.57 3.77
CA LEU A 83 4.26 14.93 5.00
C LEU A 83 5.52 15.58 5.57
N LYS A 84 6.37 16.17 4.73
CA LYS A 84 7.53 16.95 5.16
C LYS A 84 7.10 18.29 5.77
N ASP A 85 6.05 18.90 5.24
CA ASP A 85 5.50 20.17 5.72
C ASP A 85 4.88 20.04 7.11
N ARG A 86 4.26 18.90 7.44
CA ARG A 86 3.83 18.56 8.81
C ARG A 86 4.94 18.73 9.85
N GLN A 87 6.19 18.46 9.46
CA GLN A 87 7.34 18.49 10.37
C GLN A 87 7.68 19.89 10.87
N LYS A 88 7.08 20.94 10.30
CA LYS A 88 7.18 22.33 10.77
C LYS A 88 6.36 22.59 12.04
N CYS A 89 5.48 21.66 12.44
CA CYS A 89 4.67 21.78 13.65
C CYS A 89 5.44 21.35 14.90
N HIS A 90 5.27 22.15 15.96
CA HIS A 90 5.92 21.95 17.27
C HIS A 90 4.91 21.79 18.43
N ASP A 91 3.61 21.80 18.15
CA ASP A 91 2.55 21.56 19.14
C ASP A 91 1.37 20.77 18.54
N ALA A 92 0.56 20.18 19.42
CA ALA A 92 -0.55 19.31 19.02
C ALA A 92 -1.64 20.04 18.21
N LYS A 93 -1.83 21.34 18.43
CA LYS A 93 -2.82 22.12 17.69
C LYS A 93 -2.39 22.30 16.23
N CYS A 94 -1.14 22.69 16.00
CA CYS A 94 -0.57 22.81 14.66
C CYS A 94 -0.69 21.49 13.89
N VAL A 95 -0.33 20.36 14.53
CA VAL A 95 -0.42 19.03 13.91
C VAL A 95 -1.88 18.68 13.59
N SER A 96 -2.81 18.94 14.51
CA SER A 96 -4.24 18.71 14.28
C SER A 96 -4.78 19.53 13.12
N ASP A 97 -4.49 20.83 13.09
CA ASP A 97 -4.95 21.74 12.02
C ASP A 97 -4.37 21.30 10.66
N TRP A 98 -3.10 20.87 10.63
CA TRP A 98 -2.48 20.31 9.43
C TRP A 98 -3.23 19.06 8.95
N TYR A 99 -3.53 18.10 9.84
CA TYR A 99 -4.29 16.91 9.46
C TYR A 99 -5.69 17.26 8.95
N ASP A 100 -6.41 18.19 9.58
CA ASP A 100 -7.78 18.54 9.17
C ASP A 100 -7.81 19.12 7.76
N ASN A 101 -6.83 19.96 7.42
CA ASN A 101 -6.67 20.49 6.07
C ASN A 101 -6.38 19.36 5.06
N GLN A 102 -5.39 18.53 5.36
CA GLN A 102 -4.99 17.44 4.46
C GLN A 102 -6.13 16.44 4.24
N LEU A 103 -6.79 16.02 5.31
CA LEU A 103 -7.92 15.10 5.23
C LEU A 103 -9.01 15.66 4.29
N THR A 104 -9.29 16.96 4.37
CA THR A 104 -10.24 17.63 3.47
C THR A 104 -9.76 17.61 2.02
N GLU A 105 -8.50 17.99 1.76
CA GLU A 105 -7.92 18.02 0.41
C GLU A 105 -7.98 16.63 -0.26
N TYR A 106 -7.53 15.59 0.43
CA TYR A 106 -7.56 14.23 -0.11
C TYR A 106 -8.99 13.71 -0.30
N GLU A 107 -9.93 14.06 0.57
CA GLU A 107 -11.34 13.69 0.42
C GLU A 107 -11.99 14.37 -0.76
N ASP A 108 -11.70 15.66 -0.98
CA ASP A 108 -12.19 16.44 -2.11
C ASP A 108 -11.63 15.90 -3.42
N GLU A 109 -10.32 15.63 -3.49
CA GLU A 109 -9.70 14.98 -4.65
C GLU A 109 -10.38 13.64 -4.95
N LEU A 110 -10.50 12.76 -3.95
CA LEU A 110 -11.17 11.47 -4.10
C LEU A 110 -12.65 11.58 -4.48
N SER A 111 -13.35 12.61 -4.01
CA SER A 111 -14.75 12.88 -4.39
C SER A 111 -14.87 13.34 -5.84
N SER A 112 -13.90 14.11 -6.34
CA SER A 112 -13.82 14.53 -7.74
C SER A 112 -13.60 13.32 -8.66
N TYR A 113 -12.76 12.37 -8.25
CA TYR A 113 -12.56 11.10 -8.95
C TYR A 113 -13.79 10.19 -8.92
N LYS A 114 -14.59 10.21 -7.83
CA LYS A 114 -15.87 9.48 -7.74
C LYS A 114 -17.00 10.12 -8.56
N SER A 115 -16.96 11.45 -8.71
CA SER A 115 -17.99 12.25 -9.40
C SER A 115 -17.71 12.37 -10.90
N ALA A 116 -16.48 12.12 -11.33
CA ALA A 116 -16.19 11.76 -12.71
C ALA A 116 -16.91 10.43 -13.01
N PRO A 117 -17.79 10.37 -14.03
CA PRO A 117 -18.51 9.13 -14.32
C PRO A 117 -17.49 8.05 -14.67
N ASN A 118 -17.36 7.07 -13.77
CA ASN A 118 -16.73 5.76 -13.95
C ASN A 118 -15.97 5.60 -15.27
N GLN A 119 -14.75 6.15 -15.37
CA GLN A 119 -13.85 5.87 -16.49
C GLN A 119 -13.04 4.58 -16.24
N ILE A 120 -13.69 3.58 -15.65
CA ILE A 120 -13.40 2.16 -15.90
C ILE A 120 -14.59 1.54 -16.64
N GLU A 121 -15.21 2.29 -17.56
CA GLU A 121 -15.78 1.76 -18.79
C GLU A 121 -15.48 2.74 -19.94
N SER A 122 -14.94 2.20 -21.03
CA SER A 122 -14.69 2.86 -22.33
C SER A 122 -13.64 3.98 -22.40
N ASN A 123 -12.36 3.61 -22.28
CA ASN A 123 -11.40 4.15 -23.25
C ASN A 123 -10.72 2.99 -23.98
N ASP A 124 -11.55 2.28 -24.75
CA ASP A 124 -11.09 1.46 -25.85
C ASP A 124 -10.64 2.40 -26.97
N THR A 125 -9.40 2.87 -26.87
CA THR A 125 -8.68 3.39 -28.03
C THR A 125 -7.23 2.98 -27.88
N LEU A 126 -7.03 1.66 -27.99
CA LEU A 126 -5.91 1.01 -28.68
C LEU A 126 -6.21 -0.48 -28.93
N ALA A 127 -7.45 -0.97 -28.75
CA ALA A 127 -7.82 -2.27 -29.28
C ALA A 127 -8.38 -2.12 -30.69
N GLN A 128 -7.68 -2.75 -31.62
CA GLN A 128 -8.21 -3.07 -32.93
C GLN A 128 -9.55 -3.80 -32.79
N PRO A 129 -10.55 -3.52 -33.65
CA PRO A 129 -11.92 -4.01 -33.53
C PRO A 129 -12.12 -5.53 -33.74
N ASP A 130 -11.06 -6.30 -33.99
CA ASP A 130 -11.15 -7.75 -34.28
C ASP A 130 -11.08 -8.67 -33.03
N SER A 131 -10.79 -8.15 -31.84
CA SER A 131 -10.45 -9.02 -30.67
C SER A 131 -11.61 -9.36 -29.74
N ALA A 132 -12.68 -8.55 -29.73
CA ALA A 132 -13.78 -8.67 -28.78
C ALA A 132 -14.68 -9.90 -29.03
N GLN A 133 -14.60 -10.51 -30.23
CA GLN A 133 -15.47 -11.61 -30.64
C GLN A 133 -14.81 -13.00 -30.55
N GLN A 134 -13.51 -13.09 -30.25
CA GLN A 134 -12.77 -14.36 -30.31
C GLN A 134 -12.50 -15.05 -28.96
N MET A 135 -12.72 -14.40 -27.81
CA MET A 135 -12.32 -14.93 -26.50
C MET A 135 -13.53 -15.19 -25.58
N PRO A 136 -13.65 -16.37 -24.96
CA PRO A 136 -14.72 -16.64 -24.00
C PRO A 136 -14.68 -15.67 -22.80
N PRO A 137 -15.85 -15.27 -22.24
CA PRO A 137 -15.91 -14.34 -21.10
C PRO A 137 -15.08 -14.78 -19.88
N ALA A 138 -15.07 -16.09 -19.58
CA ALA A 138 -14.26 -16.63 -18.48
C ALA A 138 -12.74 -16.43 -18.70
N CYS A 139 -12.28 -16.53 -19.95
CA CYS A 139 -10.87 -16.26 -20.28
C CYS A 139 -10.55 -14.76 -20.25
N ALA A 140 -11.50 -13.92 -20.67
CA ALA A 140 -11.37 -12.46 -20.57
C ALA A 140 -11.26 -12.00 -19.11
N GLN A 141 -12.03 -12.61 -18.20
CA GLN A 141 -11.92 -12.33 -16.76
C GLN A 141 -10.52 -12.65 -16.22
N ILE A 142 -9.93 -13.80 -16.60
CA ILE A 142 -8.57 -14.18 -16.18
C ILE A 142 -7.52 -13.19 -16.68
N VAL A 143 -7.64 -12.74 -17.93
CA VAL A 143 -6.77 -11.70 -18.50
C VAL A 143 -6.86 -10.43 -17.68
N ARG A 144 -8.08 -9.96 -17.40
CA ARG A 144 -8.31 -8.73 -16.63
C ARG A 144 -7.71 -8.83 -15.22
N VAL A 145 -7.88 -9.96 -14.55
CA VAL A 145 -7.28 -10.20 -13.23
C VAL A 145 -5.75 -10.15 -13.30
N SER A 146 -5.16 -10.80 -14.30
CA SER A 146 -3.70 -10.78 -14.51
C SER A 146 -3.15 -9.38 -14.77
N GLU A 147 -3.86 -8.58 -15.60
CA GLU A 147 -3.48 -7.20 -15.91
C GLU A 147 -3.56 -6.30 -14.67
N ILE A 148 -4.65 -6.38 -13.89
CA ILE A 148 -4.82 -5.63 -12.63
C ILE A 148 -3.72 -6.01 -11.63
N CYS A 149 -3.46 -7.30 -11.46
CA CYS A 149 -2.44 -7.78 -10.55
C CYS A 149 -1.02 -7.40 -10.95
N GLY A 150 -0.70 -7.46 -12.24
CA GLY A 150 0.60 -6.99 -12.74
C GLY A 150 0.79 -5.48 -12.55
N ALA A 151 -0.29 -4.69 -12.68
CA ALA A 151 -0.25 -3.26 -12.44
C ALA A 151 0.04 -2.91 -10.96
N ASP A 152 -0.66 -3.53 -10.02
CA ASP A 152 -0.42 -3.30 -8.58
C ASP A 152 1.02 -3.69 -8.17
N VAL A 153 1.52 -4.83 -8.67
CA VAL A 153 2.91 -5.26 -8.45
C VAL A 153 3.90 -4.24 -9.05
N ALA A 154 3.67 -3.78 -10.29
CA ALA A 154 4.55 -2.82 -10.93
C ALA A 154 4.55 -1.46 -10.21
N ASN A 155 3.40 -0.98 -9.74
CA ASN A 155 3.29 0.27 -8.98
C ASN A 155 4.03 0.18 -7.64
N TRP A 156 3.94 -0.98 -6.96
CA TRP A 156 4.75 -1.21 -5.77
C TRP A 156 6.25 -1.26 -6.10
N LEU A 157 6.65 -1.93 -7.18
CA LEU A 157 8.03 -2.02 -7.60
C LEU A 157 8.61 -0.67 -8.03
N ASP A 158 7.87 0.21 -8.70
CA ASP A 158 8.37 1.55 -9.05
C ASP A 158 8.90 2.34 -7.85
N TYR A 159 8.31 2.08 -6.68
CA TYR A 159 8.76 2.69 -5.44
C TYR A 159 10.05 2.05 -4.89
N ASN A 160 10.14 0.72 -4.95
CA ASN A 160 11.14 -0.06 -4.22
C ASN A 160 12.35 -0.45 -5.09
N ASP A 161 12.11 -0.79 -6.34
CA ASP A 161 13.09 -1.18 -7.35
C ASP A 161 12.53 -0.88 -8.77
N PRO A 162 12.79 0.32 -9.31
CA PRO A 162 12.23 0.73 -10.60
C PRO A 162 12.77 -0.10 -11.78
N ALA A 163 13.97 -0.70 -11.65
CA ALA A 163 14.48 -1.61 -12.67
C ALA A 163 13.67 -2.92 -12.67
N ALA A 164 13.32 -3.44 -11.49
CA ALA A 164 12.43 -4.59 -11.37
C ALA A 164 11.01 -4.27 -11.85
N ALA A 165 10.52 -3.04 -11.67
CA ALA A 165 9.19 -2.63 -12.13
C ALA A 165 9.04 -2.72 -13.65
N ALA A 166 10.03 -2.23 -14.41
CA ALA A 166 10.06 -2.36 -15.87
C ALA A 166 10.00 -3.83 -16.31
N LYS A 167 10.82 -4.68 -15.68
CA LYS A 167 10.84 -6.13 -15.96
C LYS A 167 9.52 -6.81 -15.61
N SER A 168 8.87 -6.41 -14.51
CA SER A 168 7.56 -6.94 -14.10
C SER A 168 6.47 -6.60 -15.12
N ARG A 169 6.46 -5.36 -15.64
CA ARG A 169 5.53 -4.95 -16.69
C ARG A 169 5.74 -5.74 -17.97
N GLU A 170 6.99 -5.89 -18.40
CA GLU A 170 7.35 -6.69 -19.58
C GLU A 170 6.88 -8.14 -19.43
N SER A 171 7.19 -8.78 -18.30
CA SER A 171 6.79 -10.16 -18.02
C SER A 171 5.26 -10.33 -17.99
N THR A 172 4.54 -9.37 -17.39
CA THR A 172 3.07 -9.38 -17.36
C THR A 172 2.49 -9.24 -18.76
N ALA A 173 2.99 -8.26 -19.53
CA ALA A 173 2.53 -8.00 -20.89
C ALA A 173 2.78 -9.20 -21.81
N GLU A 174 3.95 -9.83 -21.71
CA GLU A 174 4.30 -11.04 -22.46
C GLU A 174 3.38 -12.22 -22.09
N GLY A 175 3.14 -12.45 -20.80
CA GLY A 175 2.26 -13.50 -20.31
C GLY A 175 0.82 -13.33 -20.81
N VAL A 176 0.29 -12.11 -20.70
CA VAL A 176 -1.05 -11.76 -21.19
C VAL A 176 -1.14 -11.91 -22.71
N ALA A 177 -0.14 -11.45 -23.45
CA ALA A 177 -0.11 -11.59 -24.91
C ALA A 177 -0.09 -13.06 -25.35
N LYS A 178 0.73 -13.90 -24.70
CA LYS A 178 0.76 -15.35 -24.96
C LYS A 178 -0.58 -16.01 -24.67
N PHE A 179 -1.23 -15.66 -23.56
CA PHE A 179 -2.54 -16.20 -23.23
C PHE A 179 -3.61 -15.78 -24.25
N LYS A 180 -3.67 -14.48 -24.60
CA LYS A 180 -4.58 -13.97 -25.63
C LYS A 180 -4.37 -14.68 -26.97
N ALA A 181 -3.12 -14.85 -27.41
CA ALA A 181 -2.79 -15.57 -28.64
C ALA A 181 -3.22 -17.04 -28.60
N ALA A 182 -3.03 -17.73 -27.46
CA ALA A 182 -3.49 -19.11 -27.29
C ALA A 182 -5.03 -19.22 -27.38
N MET A 183 -5.76 -18.27 -26.79
CA MET A 183 -7.23 -18.25 -26.87
C MET A 183 -7.74 -17.96 -28.28
N GLN A 184 -7.11 -17.01 -28.97
CA GLN A 184 -7.42 -16.72 -30.37
C GLN A 184 -7.14 -17.92 -31.28
N GLN A 185 -6.04 -18.65 -31.03
CA GLN A 185 -5.72 -19.88 -31.76
C GLN A 185 -6.75 -20.99 -31.49
N ALA A 186 -7.18 -21.16 -30.25
CA ALA A 186 -8.25 -22.11 -29.91
C ALA A 186 -9.55 -21.76 -30.65
N ALA A 187 -9.91 -20.48 -30.74
CA ALA A 187 -11.08 -20.03 -31.48
C ALA A 187 -10.97 -20.32 -32.99
N LYS A 188 -9.81 -20.04 -33.61
CA LYS A 188 -9.54 -20.37 -35.02
C LYS A 188 -9.64 -21.87 -35.32
N GLN A 189 -9.39 -22.72 -34.32
CA GLN A 189 -9.50 -24.19 -34.43
C GLN A 189 -10.90 -24.73 -34.07
N GLY A 190 -11.90 -23.86 -33.83
CA GLY A 190 -13.23 -24.29 -33.40
C GLY A 190 -13.29 -24.84 -31.97
N LYS A 191 -12.24 -24.63 -31.16
CA LYS A 191 -12.11 -25.15 -29.78
C LYS A 191 -12.56 -24.13 -28.72
N THR A 192 -13.37 -23.14 -29.08
CA THR A 192 -13.83 -22.07 -28.18
C THR A 192 -14.55 -22.61 -26.94
N MET A 193 -15.36 -23.66 -27.09
CA MET A 193 -16.06 -24.30 -25.98
C MET A 193 -15.10 -24.95 -24.96
N ALA A 194 -14.10 -25.69 -25.46
CA ALA A 194 -13.09 -26.32 -24.62
C ALA A 194 -12.23 -25.27 -23.90
N ALA A 195 -11.88 -24.17 -24.59
CA ALA A 195 -11.20 -23.04 -23.97
C ALA A 195 -12.06 -22.38 -22.87
N ALA A 196 -13.36 -22.18 -23.12
CA ALA A 196 -14.28 -21.65 -22.13
C ALA A 196 -14.38 -22.54 -20.88
N GLN A 197 -14.49 -23.86 -21.07
CA GLN A 197 -14.51 -24.84 -19.98
C GLN A 197 -13.21 -24.83 -19.18
N TYR A 198 -12.06 -24.75 -19.87
CA TYR A 198 -10.76 -24.64 -19.23
C TYR A 198 -10.64 -23.36 -18.38
N CYS A 199 -10.99 -22.21 -18.94
CA CYS A 199 -10.97 -20.92 -18.22
C CYS A 199 -11.98 -20.86 -17.06
N ALA A 200 -13.12 -21.56 -17.19
CA ALA A 200 -14.12 -21.64 -16.13
C ALA A 200 -13.77 -22.68 -15.06
N SER A 201 -12.73 -23.51 -15.27
CA SER A 201 -12.39 -24.60 -14.36
C SER A 201 -11.91 -24.09 -13.00
N GLN A 202 -12.38 -24.74 -11.94
CA GLN A 202 -11.97 -24.41 -10.58
C GLN A 202 -10.47 -24.67 -10.35
N ASP A 203 -9.91 -25.72 -10.95
CA ASP A 203 -8.47 -26.00 -10.87
C ASP A 203 -7.62 -24.84 -11.41
N LEU A 204 -7.99 -24.27 -12.56
CA LEU A 204 -7.27 -23.14 -13.12
C LEU A 204 -7.42 -21.88 -12.24
N LYS A 205 -8.64 -21.60 -11.79
CA LYS A 205 -8.91 -20.44 -10.91
C LYS A 205 -8.09 -20.51 -9.62
N GLN A 206 -8.05 -21.68 -8.96
CA GLN A 206 -7.28 -21.88 -7.74
C GLN A 206 -5.77 -21.77 -7.99
N LYS A 207 -5.26 -22.26 -9.12
CA LYS A 207 -3.86 -22.05 -9.52
C LYS A 207 -3.53 -20.57 -9.69
N ILE A 208 -4.39 -19.81 -10.36
CA ILE A 208 -4.20 -18.36 -10.55
C ILE A 208 -4.23 -17.63 -9.22
N VAL A 209 -5.23 -17.92 -8.37
CA VAL A 209 -5.35 -17.33 -7.03
C VAL A 209 -4.13 -17.65 -6.17
N GLY A 210 -3.65 -18.89 -6.19
CA GLY A 210 -2.46 -19.30 -5.46
C GLY A 210 -1.18 -18.63 -5.98
N GLN A 211 -0.98 -18.59 -7.29
CA GLN A 211 0.21 -17.97 -7.90
C GLN A 211 0.26 -16.45 -7.66
N LEU A 212 -0.84 -15.75 -7.97
CA LEU A 212 -0.91 -14.30 -7.79
C LEU A 212 -0.91 -13.94 -6.31
N GLY A 213 -1.71 -14.61 -5.47
CA GLY A 213 -1.73 -14.38 -4.02
C GLY A 213 -0.37 -14.62 -3.36
N GLY A 214 0.38 -15.64 -3.80
CA GLY A 214 1.75 -15.87 -3.36
C GLY A 214 2.68 -14.71 -3.72
N ALA A 215 2.56 -14.15 -4.91
CA ALA A 215 3.35 -12.99 -5.34
C ALA A 215 3.00 -11.71 -4.56
N LEU A 216 1.75 -11.55 -4.11
CA LEU A 216 1.32 -10.40 -3.30
C LEU A 216 1.79 -10.47 -1.84
N THR A 217 2.02 -11.67 -1.32
CA THR A 217 2.36 -11.88 0.10
C THR A 217 3.54 -11.02 0.58
N PRO A 218 4.73 -11.02 -0.06
CA PRO A 218 5.84 -10.16 0.36
C PRO A 218 5.50 -8.66 0.24
N ILE A 219 4.67 -8.28 -0.73
CA ILE A 219 4.23 -6.90 -0.93
C ILE A 219 3.36 -6.46 0.26
N LEU A 220 2.39 -7.27 0.65
CA LEU A 220 1.53 -7.02 1.81
C LEU A 220 2.33 -6.96 3.11
N PHE A 221 3.32 -7.84 3.32
CA PHE A 221 4.22 -7.77 4.48
C PHE A 221 5.04 -6.49 4.50
N ALA A 222 5.45 -5.99 3.34
CA ALA A 222 6.10 -4.70 3.18
C ALA A 222 5.12 -3.51 3.25
N ARG A 223 3.84 -3.75 3.60
CA ARG A 223 2.74 -2.76 3.59
C ARG A 223 2.54 -2.09 2.22
N GLY A 224 2.91 -2.79 1.16
CA GLY A 224 2.61 -2.42 -0.21
C GLY A 224 1.12 -2.57 -0.50
N ASP A 225 0.65 -1.71 -1.40
CA ASP A 225 -0.76 -1.63 -1.76
C ASP A 225 -1.04 -2.45 -3.01
N VAL A 226 -1.87 -3.47 -2.83
CA VAL A 226 -2.28 -4.43 -3.85
C VAL A 226 -3.79 -4.67 -3.78
N HIS A 227 -4.54 -3.63 -3.39
CA HIS A 227 -5.97 -3.74 -3.13
C HIS A 227 -6.75 -4.09 -4.40
N ASN A 228 -6.38 -3.54 -5.56
CA ASN A 228 -7.07 -3.81 -6.81
C ASN A 228 -6.90 -5.29 -7.20
N CYS A 229 -5.69 -5.83 -7.06
CA CYS A 229 -5.40 -7.23 -7.29
C CYS A 229 -6.15 -8.13 -6.30
N THR A 230 -6.15 -7.78 -5.02
CA THR A 230 -6.87 -8.54 -3.98
C THR A 230 -8.36 -8.64 -4.32
N ASN A 231 -9.00 -7.53 -4.71
CA ASN A 231 -10.40 -7.50 -5.12
C ASN A 231 -10.64 -8.27 -6.42
N ALA A 232 -9.73 -8.15 -7.39
CA ALA A 232 -9.83 -8.88 -8.66
C ALA A 232 -9.73 -10.40 -8.45
N LEU A 233 -8.81 -10.86 -7.58
CA LEU A 233 -8.66 -12.27 -7.23
C LEU A 233 -9.89 -12.84 -6.53
N ALA A 234 -10.59 -12.05 -5.71
CA ALA A 234 -11.84 -12.47 -5.08
C ALA A 234 -12.94 -12.82 -6.09
N THR A 235 -12.88 -12.29 -7.32
CA THR A 235 -13.84 -12.64 -8.38
C THR A 235 -13.60 -14.03 -9.00
N LEU A 236 -12.46 -14.67 -8.69
CA LEU A 236 -12.11 -16.01 -9.17
C LEU A 236 -12.32 -17.11 -8.11
N GLN A 237 -12.73 -16.74 -6.90
CA GLN A 237 -13.08 -17.67 -5.82
C GLN A 237 -14.52 -18.18 -6.00
#